data_AF-A0A956LA18-F1
#
_entry.id   AF-A0A956LA18-F1
#
_cell.length_a   1.000
_cell.length_b   1.000
_cell.length_c   1.000
_cell.angle_alpha   90.00
_cell.angle_beta   90.00
_cell.angle_gamma   90.00
#
_symmetry.space_group_name_H-M   'P 1'
#
loop_
_entity.id
_entity.type
_entity.pdbx_description
1 polymer ?
#
loop_
_entity_poly.entity_id
_entity_poly.type
_entity_poly.pdbx_seq_one_letter_code
_entity_poly.pdbx_strand_id
1 'polypeptide(L)'
;MSATTLDPRSAERSLLRSTLRALLLPGRLLPIALLGVVLVVAQWRFSPHPWAAPLGALMCVAFLLVAPVSWRALFPPTLGAPPTFGAPFGRLVVYAITGVGTVLLVGWALPQRLGIGPTFMTSDVSLLVSLCLFWVGGYGLGRHIDLESSLAFERARAQQLAAEAERAQLLALRSHLDPHFLFNTLNAIAEWCREDGEVAEQATLRLSAMLRTVLAGTREPAWPL
;
A
#
# COMPACT_ATOMS: atom_id res chain seq x y z
N MET A 1 13.29 1.62 -31.20
CA MET A 1 13.33 0.75 -30.00
C MET A 1 14.46 1.25 -29.12
N SER A 2 14.22 2.32 -28.36
CA SER A 2 15.26 3.00 -27.58
C SER A 2 15.17 2.50 -26.16
N ALA A 3 16.18 1.75 -25.73
CA ALA A 3 16.34 1.31 -24.36
C ALA A 3 16.46 2.55 -23.46
N THR A 4 15.42 2.83 -22.68
CA THR A 4 15.49 3.79 -21.57
C THR A 4 16.47 3.22 -20.56
N THR A 5 17.72 3.69 -20.62
CA THR A 5 18.71 3.50 -19.57
C THR A 5 18.18 4.25 -18.34
N LEU A 6 17.46 3.53 -17.48
CA LEU A 6 17.08 4.00 -16.16
C LEU A 6 18.37 4.32 -15.40
N ASP A 7 18.72 5.60 -15.31
CA ASP A 7 19.84 6.09 -14.49
C ASP A 7 19.64 5.56 -13.05
N PRO A 8 20.55 4.73 -12.52
CA PRO A 8 20.41 4.15 -11.19
C PRO A 8 20.24 5.21 -10.10
N ARG A 9 20.78 6.42 -10.28
CA ARG A 9 20.62 7.55 -9.35
C ARG A 9 19.21 8.16 -9.37
N SER A 10 18.43 7.93 -10.42
CA SER A 10 17.03 8.36 -10.50
C SER A 10 16.11 7.40 -9.74
N ALA A 11 16.37 6.09 -9.84
CA ALA A 11 15.64 5.04 -9.11
C ALA A 11 15.86 5.16 -7.59
N GLU A 12 17.10 5.40 -7.16
CA GLU A 12 17.44 5.61 -5.75
C GLU A 12 16.75 6.84 -5.16
N ARG A 13 16.74 7.96 -5.88
CA ARG A 13 16.01 9.18 -5.47
C ARG A 13 14.50 8.98 -5.39
N SER A 14 13.92 8.15 -6.24
CA SER A 14 12.50 7.77 -6.17
C SER A 14 12.18 6.92 -4.94
N LEU A 15 13.04 5.94 -4.63
CA LEU A 15 12.91 5.09 -3.44
C LEU A 15 13.03 5.89 -2.14
N LEU A 16 14.01 6.79 -2.04
CA LEU A 16 14.19 7.66 -0.87
C LEU A 16 12.95 8.55 -0.64
N ARG A 17 12.45 9.22 -1.68
CA ARG A 17 11.27 10.09 -1.59
C ARG A 17 10.01 9.31 -1.21
N SER A 18 9.80 8.13 -1.78
CA SER A 18 8.66 7.28 -1.43
C SER A 18 8.76 6.70 -0.02
N THR A 19 9.98 6.48 0.49
CA THR A 19 10.20 6.02 1.88
C THR A 19 9.97 7.14 2.87
N LEU A 20 10.48 8.34 2.60
CA LEU A 20 10.21 9.54 3.40
C LEU A 20 8.71 9.83 3.51
N ARG A 21 7.96 9.79 2.40
CA ARG A 21 6.50 9.97 2.46
C ARG A 21 5.81 8.89 3.29
N ALA A 22 6.26 7.64 3.20
CA ALA A 22 5.69 6.54 3.98
C ALA A 22 5.99 6.65 5.48
N LEU A 23 7.14 7.22 5.86
CA LEU A 23 7.53 7.54 7.23
C LEU A 23 6.70 8.70 7.82
N LEU A 24 6.37 9.69 6.98
CA LEU A 24 5.61 10.88 7.37
C LEU A 24 4.09 10.64 7.52
N LEU A 25 3.61 9.41 7.30
CA LEU A 25 2.22 9.07 7.54
C LEU A 25 1.90 9.16 9.05
N PRO A 26 0.75 9.74 9.43
CA PRO A 26 0.44 10.06 10.83
C PRO A 26 0.43 8.83 11.75
N GLY A 27 0.04 7.66 11.23
CA GLY A 27 0.05 6.40 11.98
C GLY A 27 1.45 5.89 12.35
N ARG A 28 2.52 6.37 11.69
CA ARG A 28 3.91 5.94 11.92
C ARG A 28 4.76 7.03 12.55
N LEU A 29 4.47 8.29 12.24
CA LEU A 29 5.18 9.44 12.78
C LEU A 29 5.10 9.49 14.30
N LEU A 30 3.92 9.20 14.89
CA LEU A 30 3.71 9.23 16.34
C LEU A 30 4.60 8.26 17.13
N PRO A 31 4.60 6.93 16.86
CA PRO A 31 5.46 6.00 17.58
C PRO A 31 6.95 6.25 17.33
N ILE A 32 7.32 6.68 16.11
CA ILE A 32 8.70 7.04 15.77
C ILE A 32 9.16 8.27 16.57
N ALA A 33 8.34 9.32 16.61
CA ALA A 33 8.62 10.54 17.35
C ALA A 33 8.69 10.25 18.86
N LEU A 34 7.77 9.43 19.38
CA LEU A 34 7.77 9.00 20.78
C LEU A 34 9.10 8.30 21.13
N LEU A 35 9.51 7.30 20.35
CA LEU A 35 10.76 6.58 20.59
C LEU A 35 11.98 7.50 20.49
N GLY A 36 12.04 8.34 19.45
CA GLY A 36 13.13 9.29 19.25
C GLY A 36 13.24 10.31 20.39
N VAL A 37 12.11 10.88 20.83
CA VAL A 37 12.07 11.83 21.95
C VAL A 37 12.51 11.16 23.24
N VAL A 38 12.01 9.96 23.55
CA VAL A 38 12.40 9.22 24.77
C VAL A 38 13.90 8.95 24.80
N LEU A 39 14.50 8.52 23.68
CA LEU A 39 15.93 8.24 23.59
C LEU A 39 16.78 9.52 23.73
N VAL A 40 16.38 10.61 23.07
CA VAL A 40 17.08 11.91 23.15
C VAL A 40 16.98 12.51 24.56
N VAL A 41 15.81 12.43 25.19
CA VAL A 41 15.61 12.91 26.58
C VAL A 41 16.42 12.07 27.56
N ALA A 42 16.47 10.75 27.39
CA ALA A 42 17.32 9.87 28.20
C ALA A 42 18.80 10.27 28.06
N GLN A 43 19.26 10.54 26.83
CA GLN A 43 20.64 10.94 26.60
C GLN A 43 20.97 12.32 27.19
N TRP A 44 20.04 13.27 27.14
CA TRP A 44 20.21 14.58 27.78
C TRP A 44 20.25 14.48 29.31
N ARG A 45 19.46 13.57 29.90
CA ARG A 45 19.39 13.42 31.37
C ARG A 45 20.56 12.66 31.97
N PHE A 46 21.07 11.64 31.27
CA PHE A 46 22.10 10.73 31.79
C PHE A 46 23.51 11.04 31.28
N SER A 47 23.69 11.97 30.34
CA SER A 47 25.03 12.34 29.85
C SER A 47 25.41 13.79 30.20
N PRO A 48 26.55 14.01 30.88
CA PRO A 48 26.99 15.34 31.28
C PRO A 48 27.56 16.19 30.13
N HIS A 49 27.74 15.63 28.93
CA HIS A 49 28.40 16.32 27.81
C HIS A 49 27.37 17.08 26.93
N PRO A 50 27.60 18.37 26.61
CA PRO A 50 26.64 19.20 25.85
C PRO A 50 26.36 18.69 24.42
N TRP A 51 27.29 17.92 23.84
CA TRP A 51 27.14 17.31 22.52
C TRP A 51 26.42 15.94 22.52
N ALA A 52 26.01 15.43 23.69
CA ALA A 52 25.35 14.14 23.78
C ALA A 52 23.95 14.16 23.13
N ALA A 53 23.11 15.16 23.45
CA ALA A 53 21.76 15.26 22.89
C ALA A 53 21.71 15.37 21.33
N PRO A 54 22.51 16.25 20.67
CA PRO A 54 22.50 16.33 19.20
C PRO A 54 23.03 15.05 18.53
N LEU A 55 24.00 14.36 19.15
CA LEU A 55 24.50 13.07 18.65
C LEU A 55 23.41 11.99 18.69
N GLY A 56 22.63 11.92 19.78
CA GLY A 56 21.49 11.01 19.91
C GLY A 56 20.40 11.22 18.87
N ALA A 57 20.05 12.49 18.64
CA ALA A 57 19.09 12.85 17.61
C ALA A 57 19.60 12.44 16.21
N LEU A 58 20.87 12.66 15.92
CA LEU A 58 21.50 12.24 14.67
C LEU A 58 21.50 10.71 14.51
N MET A 59 21.78 9.94 15.57
CA MET A 59 21.68 8.48 15.56
C MET A 59 20.26 8.01 15.24
N CYS A 60 19.26 8.58 15.90
CA CYS A 60 17.86 8.24 15.66
C CYS A 60 17.45 8.54 14.22
N VAL A 61 17.79 9.72 13.70
CA VAL A 61 17.48 10.10 12.30
C VAL A 61 18.18 9.19 11.31
N ALA A 62 19.47 8.87 11.53
CA ALA A 62 20.21 7.94 10.68
C ALA A 62 19.54 6.55 10.67
N PHE A 63 19.14 6.04 11.84
CA PHE A 63 18.44 4.76 11.96
C PHE A 63 17.10 4.75 11.23
N LEU A 64 16.30 5.81 11.41
CA LEU A 64 14.96 5.94 10.82
C LEU A 64 14.98 6.08 9.30
N LEU A 65 16.09 6.55 8.72
CA LEU A 65 16.25 6.63 7.27
C LEU A 65 16.89 5.36 6.71
N VAL A 66 17.98 4.91 7.30
CA VAL A 66 18.76 3.79 6.74
C VAL A 66 18.01 2.46 6.86
N ALA A 67 17.32 2.20 7.98
CA ALA A 67 16.65 0.92 8.19
C ALA A 67 15.49 0.64 7.19
N PRO A 68 14.53 1.55 6.96
CA PRO A 68 13.47 1.30 5.99
C PRO A 68 13.94 1.42 4.53
N VAL A 69 14.94 2.26 4.25
CA VAL A 69 15.51 2.39 2.90
C VAL A 69 16.29 1.13 2.53
N SER A 70 17.13 0.60 3.41
CA SER A 70 17.89 -0.62 3.17
C SER A 70 16.96 -1.83 3.02
N TRP A 71 15.90 -1.91 3.84
CA TRP A 71 14.85 -2.91 3.70
C TRP A 71 14.19 -2.85 2.33
N ARG A 72 13.69 -1.68 1.92
CA ARG A 72 12.99 -1.52 0.63
C ARG A 72 13.89 -1.67 -0.59
N ALA A 73 15.19 -1.39 -0.45
CA ALA A 73 16.17 -1.61 -1.51
C ALA A 73 16.47 -3.10 -1.70
N LEU A 74 16.56 -3.87 -0.60
CA LEU A 74 16.80 -5.32 -0.64
C LEU A 74 15.55 -6.13 -0.96
N PHE A 75 14.39 -5.65 -0.53
CA PHE A 75 13.08 -6.27 -0.75
C PHE A 75 12.19 -5.34 -1.57
N PRO A 76 12.52 -5.11 -2.86
CA PRO A 76 11.65 -4.32 -3.72
C PRO A 76 10.28 -5.00 -3.83
N PRO A 77 9.16 -4.25 -3.66
CA PRO A 77 7.79 -4.80 -3.76
C PRO A 77 7.49 -5.43 -5.12
N THR A 78 8.25 -5.04 -6.14
CA THR A 78 8.16 -5.57 -7.49
C THR A 78 9.17 -6.70 -7.66
N LEU A 79 8.68 -7.93 -7.64
CA LEU A 79 8.98 -8.95 -8.66
C LEU A 79 8.33 -10.27 -8.22
N GLY A 80 7.38 -10.76 -9.01
CA GLY A 80 7.04 -12.18 -9.09
C GLY A 80 8.18 -13.02 -9.68
N ALA A 81 9.44 -12.68 -9.35
CA ALA A 81 10.58 -13.52 -9.63
C ALA A 81 10.49 -14.72 -8.67
N PRO A 82 10.55 -15.96 -9.17
CA PRO A 82 10.52 -17.13 -8.31
C PRO A 82 11.63 -16.99 -7.26
N PRO A 83 11.35 -17.29 -5.98
CA PRO A 83 12.39 -17.27 -4.95
C PRO A 83 13.45 -18.29 -5.33
N THR A 84 14.54 -17.84 -5.95
CA THR A 84 15.72 -18.68 -6.13
C THR A 84 16.16 -19.08 -4.73
N PHE A 85 16.18 -20.38 -4.44
CA PHE A 85 16.60 -20.91 -3.14
C PHE A 85 17.97 -20.29 -2.79
N GLY A 86 18.02 -19.43 -1.75
CA GLY A 86 19.21 -18.66 -1.35
C GLY A 86 19.14 -17.13 -1.51
N ALA A 87 18.32 -16.60 -2.42
CA ALA A 87 18.13 -15.15 -2.59
C ALA A 87 17.58 -14.40 -1.36
N PRO A 88 16.64 -14.94 -0.55
CA PRO A 88 16.16 -14.23 0.63
C PRO A 88 17.21 -14.21 1.76
N PHE A 89 18.00 -15.27 1.90
CA PHE A 89 19.05 -15.34 2.93
C PHE A 89 20.20 -14.39 2.64
N GLY A 90 20.66 -14.32 1.38
CA GLY A 90 21.71 -13.37 0.98
C GLY A 90 21.31 -11.91 1.22
N ARG A 91 20.04 -11.56 0.95
CA ARG A 91 19.50 -10.22 1.25
C ARG A 91 19.45 -9.96 2.75
N LEU A 92 18.97 -10.91 3.56
CA LEU A 92 18.99 -10.77 5.02
C LEU A 92 20.41 -10.54 5.57
N VAL A 93 21.41 -11.24 5.02
CA VAL A 93 22.82 -11.04 5.39
C VAL A 93 23.30 -9.64 5.01
N VAL A 94 22.97 -9.12 3.83
CA VAL A 94 23.33 -7.75 3.42
C VAL A 94 22.64 -6.69 4.30
N TYR A 95 21.38 -6.93 4.70
CA TYR A 95 20.66 -6.05 5.64
C TYR A 95 21.34 -6.05 7.02
N ALA A 96 21.70 -7.23 7.52
CA ALA A 96 22.44 -7.39 8.78
C ALA A 96 23.78 -6.65 8.75
N ILE A 97 24.56 -6.80 7.67
CA ILE A 97 25.85 -6.12 7.50
C ILE A 97 25.66 -4.59 7.45
N THR A 98 24.64 -4.11 6.75
CA THR A 98 24.34 -2.67 6.64
C THR A 98 23.93 -2.08 7.98
N GLY A 99 23.12 -2.81 8.76
CA GLY A 99 22.75 -2.42 10.12
C GLY A 99 23.96 -2.34 11.05
N VAL A 100 24.78 -3.40 11.09
CA VAL A 100 26.02 -3.43 11.89
C VAL A 100 26.94 -2.28 11.49
N GLY A 101 27.17 -2.07 10.19
CA GLY A 101 28.01 -0.99 9.68
C GLY A 101 27.50 0.40 10.09
N THR A 102 26.18 0.63 10.02
CA THR A 102 25.57 1.91 10.41
C THR A 102 25.72 2.17 11.91
N VAL A 103 25.46 1.15 12.74
CA VAL A 103 25.58 1.27 14.20
C VAL A 103 27.04 1.53 14.61
N LEU A 104 28.00 0.80 14.04
CA LEU A 104 29.43 0.98 14.36
C LEU A 104 29.95 2.34 13.85
N LEU A 105 29.53 2.77 12.66
CA LEU A 105 29.98 4.04 12.10
C LEU A 105 29.48 5.24 12.92
N VAL A 106 28.20 5.25 13.28
CA VAL A 106 27.59 6.38 13.99
C VAL A 106 27.81 6.29 15.50
N GLY A 107 27.82 5.09 16.07
CA GLY A 107 27.89 4.87 17.52
C GLY A 107 29.30 4.65 18.09
N TRP A 108 30.29 4.29 17.25
CA TRP A 108 31.67 4.06 17.69
C TRP A 108 32.69 4.94 16.95
N ALA A 109 32.63 5.03 15.61
CA ALA A 109 33.62 5.79 14.85
C ALA A 109 33.41 7.32 14.89
N LEU A 110 32.16 7.80 14.82
CA LEU A 110 31.85 9.24 14.85
C LEU A 110 32.18 9.91 16.20
N PRO A 111 31.85 9.33 17.37
CA PRO A 111 32.15 9.94 18.67
C PRO A 111 33.66 10.01 18.94
N GLN A 112 34.41 8.97 18.54
CA GLN A 112 35.87 8.96 18.65
C GLN A 112 36.52 10.05 17.80
N ARG A 113 36.03 10.28 16.57
CA ARG A 113 36.52 11.38 15.72
C ARG A 113 36.19 12.76 16.25
N LEU A 114 35.11 12.89 17.01
CA LEU A 114 34.68 14.15 17.63
C LEU A 114 35.28 14.37 19.03
N GLY A 115 36.07 13.42 19.55
CA GLY A 115 36.66 13.50 20.89
C GLY A 115 35.61 13.47 22.02
N ILE A 116 34.40 12.99 21.74
CA ILE A 116 33.33 12.88 22.72
C ILE A 116 33.55 11.57 23.50
N GLY A 117 33.74 11.66 24.82
CA GLY A 117 33.91 10.50 25.69
C GLY A 117 32.70 9.53 25.65
N PRO A 118 32.81 8.35 26.29
CA PRO A 118 31.74 7.36 26.30
C PRO A 118 30.45 7.99 26.82
N THR A 119 29.43 7.99 25.97
CA THR A 119 28.11 8.57 26.20
C THR A 119 27.13 7.44 26.52
N PHE A 120 25.98 7.73 27.13
CA PHE A 120 24.99 6.71 27.50
C PHE A 120 24.58 5.81 26.33
N MET A 121 24.42 6.36 25.12
CA MET A 121 24.05 5.60 23.92
C MET A 121 25.23 4.96 23.17
N THR A 122 26.47 5.34 23.48
CA THR A 122 27.68 4.83 22.82
C THR A 122 28.47 3.86 23.70
N SER A 123 27.91 3.51 24.86
CA SER A 123 28.40 2.43 25.72
C SER A 123 28.17 1.06 25.07
N ASP A 124 29.04 0.08 25.36
CA ASP A 124 29.02 -1.25 24.71
C ASP A 124 27.65 -1.95 24.78
N VAL A 125 26.99 -1.87 25.93
CA VAL A 125 25.64 -2.44 26.14
C VAL A 125 24.58 -1.70 25.32
N SER A 126 24.67 -0.37 25.23
CA SER A 126 23.73 0.46 24.48
C SER A 126 23.88 0.31 22.96
N LEU A 127 25.09 0.01 22.48
CA LEU A 127 25.33 -0.33 21.07
C LEU A 127 24.64 -1.63 20.67
N LEU A 128 24.67 -2.64 21.54
CA LEU A 128 23.93 -3.90 21.32
C LEU A 128 22.42 -3.66 21.30
N VAL A 129 21.89 -2.88 22.25
CA VAL A 129 20.46 -2.53 22.27
C VAL A 129 20.07 -1.75 21.02
N SER A 130 20.91 -0.80 20.59
CA SER A 130 20.69 -0.04 19.36
C SER A 130 20.68 -0.97 18.14
N LEU A 131 21.63 -1.89 18.04
CA LEU A 131 21.65 -2.88 16.95
C LEU A 131 20.37 -3.73 16.92
N CYS A 132 19.92 -4.23 18.07
CA CYS A 132 18.66 -4.98 18.14
C CYS A 132 17.46 -4.14 17.72
N LEU A 133 17.38 -2.89 18.18
CA LEU A 133 16.32 -1.95 17.80
C LEU A 133 16.35 -1.60 16.30
N PHE A 134 17.54 -1.48 15.70
CA PHE A 134 17.68 -1.28 14.25
C PHE A 134 17.07 -2.45 13.48
N TRP A 135 17.41 -3.67 13.90
CA TRP A 135 16.97 -4.88 13.21
C TRP A 135 15.46 -5.07 13.35
N VAL A 136 14.95 -5.03 14.58
CA VAL A 136 13.52 -5.23 14.88
C VAL A 136 12.68 -4.07 14.34
N GLY A 137 13.11 -2.83 14.57
CA GLY A 137 12.39 -1.63 14.13
C GLY A 137 12.38 -1.47 12.62
N GLY A 138 13.52 -1.70 11.96
CA GLY A 138 13.61 -1.63 10.50
C GLY A 138 12.84 -2.74 9.80
N TYR A 139 12.90 -3.98 10.31
CA TYR A 139 12.09 -5.09 9.81
C TYR A 139 10.59 -4.79 9.96
N GLY A 140 10.18 -4.36 11.16
CA GLY A 140 8.77 -4.06 11.45
C GLY A 140 8.23 -2.94 10.57
N LEU A 141 8.98 -1.84 10.44
CA LEU A 141 8.56 -0.70 9.64
C LEU A 141 8.52 -1.02 8.14
N GLY A 142 9.55 -1.71 7.64
CA GLY A 142 9.63 -2.14 6.25
C GLY A 142 8.48 -3.06 5.86
N ARG A 143 8.25 -4.13 6.63
CA ARG A 143 7.14 -5.07 6.40
C ARG A 143 5.77 -4.41 6.44
N HIS A 144 5.56 -3.46 7.35
CA HIS A 144 4.30 -2.75 7.48
C HIS A 144 4.02 -1.83 6.28
N ILE A 145 5.05 -1.16 5.74
CA ILE A 145 4.95 -0.36 4.51
C ILE A 145 4.54 -1.26 3.34
N ASP A 146 5.22 -2.39 3.18
CA ASP A 146 4.98 -3.30 2.06
C ASP A 146 3.55 -3.87 2.11
N LEU A 147 3.11 -4.34 3.28
CA LEU A 147 1.77 -4.91 3.48
C LEU A 147 0.66 -3.90 3.16
N GLU A 148 0.77 -2.66 3.65
CA GLU A 148 -0.22 -1.63 3.32
C GLU A 148 -0.28 -1.35 1.81
N SER A 149 0.86 -1.29 1.14
CA SER A 149 0.91 -1.03 -0.30
C SER A 149 0.27 -2.16 -1.10
N SER A 150 0.53 -3.43 -0.73
CA SER A 150 -0.09 -4.60 -1.35
C SER A 150 -1.60 -4.63 -1.10
N LEU A 151 -2.05 -4.36 0.14
CA LEU A 151 -3.46 -4.30 0.47
C LEU A 151 -4.19 -3.18 -0.29
N ALA A 152 -3.57 -2.02 -0.44
CA ALA A 152 -4.14 -0.92 -1.21
C ALA A 152 -4.30 -1.29 -2.70
N PHE A 153 -3.30 -1.96 -3.28
CA PHE A 153 -3.35 -2.44 -4.66
C PHE A 153 -4.46 -3.50 -4.85
N GLU A 154 -4.52 -4.51 -3.99
CA GLU A 154 -5.54 -5.55 -4.07
C GLU A 154 -6.96 -4.98 -3.88
N ARG A 155 -7.14 -4.01 -2.98
CA ARG A 155 -8.43 -3.31 -2.80
C ARG A 155 -8.83 -2.54 -4.06
N ALA A 156 -7.91 -1.82 -4.67
CA ALA A 156 -8.19 -1.10 -5.92
C ALA A 156 -8.56 -2.06 -7.06
N ARG A 157 -7.87 -3.19 -7.16
CA ARG A 157 -8.17 -4.25 -8.13
C ARG A 157 -9.54 -4.88 -7.88
N ALA A 158 -9.88 -5.18 -6.64
CA ALA A 158 -11.19 -5.72 -6.27
C ALA A 158 -12.32 -4.74 -6.60
N GLN A 159 -12.12 -3.44 -6.36
CA GLN A 159 -13.08 -2.39 -6.72
C GLN A 159 -13.28 -2.29 -8.23
N GLN A 160 -12.21 -2.40 -9.02
CA GLN A 160 -12.31 -2.42 -10.48
C GLN A 160 -13.11 -3.62 -10.98
N LEU A 161 -12.79 -4.83 -10.48
CA LEU A 161 -13.52 -6.04 -10.84
C LEU A 161 -15.00 -5.97 -10.45
N ALA A 162 -15.32 -5.40 -9.28
CA ALA A 162 -16.70 -5.20 -8.86
C ALA A 162 -17.46 -4.25 -9.81
N ALA A 163 -16.83 -3.15 -10.23
CA ALA A 163 -17.42 -2.20 -11.18
C ALA A 163 -17.60 -2.83 -12.58
N GLU A 164 -16.67 -3.67 -13.03
CA GLU A 164 -16.80 -4.42 -14.28
C GLU A 164 -17.93 -5.44 -14.22
N ALA A 165 -18.08 -6.15 -13.09
CA ALA A 165 -19.18 -7.09 -12.87
C ALA A 165 -20.54 -6.38 -12.87
N GLU A 166 -20.67 -5.23 -12.19
CA GLU A 166 -21.89 -4.42 -12.20
C GLU A 166 -22.24 -3.95 -13.62
N ARG A 167 -21.25 -3.47 -14.39
CA ARG A 167 -21.45 -3.11 -15.80
C ARG A 167 -21.89 -4.29 -16.66
N ALA A 168 -21.30 -5.46 -16.46
CA ALA A 168 -21.67 -6.67 -17.17
C ALA A 168 -23.11 -7.10 -16.84
N GLN A 169 -23.52 -7.01 -15.58
CA GLN A 169 -24.91 -7.24 -15.15
C GLN A 169 -25.88 -6.25 -15.80
N LEU A 170 -25.54 -4.97 -15.86
CA LEU A 170 -26.35 -3.95 -16.55
C LEU A 170 -26.46 -4.22 -18.06
N LEU A 171 -25.38 -4.62 -18.71
CA LEU A 171 -25.39 -4.97 -20.14
C LEU A 171 -26.22 -6.23 -20.41
N ALA A 172 -26.09 -7.25 -19.57
CA ALA A 172 -26.92 -8.45 -19.64
C ALA A 172 -28.40 -8.11 -19.45
N LEU A 173 -28.73 -7.27 -18.46
CA LEU A 173 -30.10 -6.79 -18.25
C LEU A 173 -30.65 -6.04 -19.47
N ARG A 174 -29.83 -5.17 -20.07
CA ARG A 174 -30.20 -4.48 -21.31
C ARG A 174 -30.41 -5.45 -22.48
N SER A 175 -29.65 -6.52 -22.57
CA SER A 175 -29.83 -7.53 -23.63
C SER A 175 -31.10 -8.37 -23.47
N HIS A 176 -31.57 -8.61 -22.23
CA HIS A 176 -32.84 -9.29 -21.98
C HIS A 176 -34.05 -8.46 -22.40
N LEU A 177 -33.93 -7.14 -22.47
CA LEU A 177 -34.94 -6.24 -23.02
C LEU A 177 -34.59 -5.93 -24.47
N ASP A 178 -34.96 -6.82 -25.41
CA ASP A 178 -34.79 -6.56 -26.84
C ASP A 178 -35.48 -5.24 -27.22
N PRO A 179 -34.72 -4.17 -27.56
CA PRO A 179 -35.31 -2.86 -27.83
C PRO A 179 -36.23 -2.91 -29.05
N HIS A 180 -35.93 -3.76 -30.02
CA HIS A 180 -36.68 -3.89 -31.25
C HIS A 180 -38.05 -4.54 -31.02
N PHE A 181 -38.14 -5.55 -30.14
CA PHE A 181 -39.40 -6.12 -29.68
C PHE A 181 -40.28 -5.06 -29.02
N LEU A 182 -39.71 -4.21 -28.16
CA LEU A 182 -40.45 -3.13 -27.51
C LEU A 182 -40.99 -2.12 -28.54
N PHE A 183 -40.14 -1.65 -29.46
CA PHE A 183 -40.59 -0.73 -30.51
C PHE A 183 -41.66 -1.34 -31.41
N ASN A 184 -41.50 -2.61 -31.81
CA ASN A 184 -42.49 -3.30 -32.63
C ASN A 184 -43.82 -3.47 -31.91
N THR A 185 -43.78 -3.85 -30.64
CA THR A 185 -45.00 -4.01 -29.84
C THR A 185 -45.70 -2.67 -29.63
N LEU A 186 -44.96 -1.60 -29.35
CA LEU A 186 -45.52 -0.25 -29.21
C LEU A 186 -46.11 0.28 -30.52
N ASN A 187 -45.45 0.03 -31.65
CA ASN A 187 -45.97 0.42 -32.97
C ASN A 187 -47.27 -0.32 -33.31
N ALA A 188 -47.34 -1.64 -33.02
CA ALA A 188 -48.57 -2.41 -33.21
C ALA A 188 -49.72 -1.90 -32.31
N ILE A 189 -49.42 -1.57 -31.05
CA ILE A 189 -50.40 -0.96 -30.13
C ILE A 189 -50.87 0.40 -30.67
N ALA A 190 -49.96 1.23 -31.19
CA ALA A 190 -50.30 2.55 -31.74
C ALA A 190 -51.22 2.46 -32.96
N GLU A 191 -51.06 1.41 -33.78
CA GLU A 191 -51.96 1.12 -34.91
C GLU A 191 -53.34 0.68 -34.40
N TRP A 192 -53.40 -0.25 -33.44
CA TRP A 192 -54.67 -0.67 -32.82
C TRP A 192 -55.40 0.45 -32.09
N CYS A 193 -54.71 1.41 -31.48
CA CYS A 193 -55.37 2.58 -30.88
C CYS A 193 -56.28 3.34 -31.87
N ARG A 194 -56.00 3.27 -33.18
CA ARG A 194 -56.82 3.89 -34.23
C ARG A 194 -57.93 2.99 -34.76
N GLU A 195 -57.75 1.67 -34.72
CA GLU A 195 -58.68 0.69 -35.28
C GLU A 195 -59.63 0.10 -34.22
N ASP A 196 -59.08 -0.30 -33.08
CA ASP A 196 -59.77 -0.95 -31.96
C ASP A 196 -59.09 -0.61 -30.61
N GLY A 197 -59.76 0.28 -29.86
CA GLY A 197 -59.27 0.74 -28.57
C GLY A 197 -59.22 -0.33 -27.48
N GLU A 198 -60.13 -1.31 -27.48
CA GLU A 198 -60.12 -2.38 -26.47
C GLU A 198 -58.93 -3.33 -26.66
N VAL A 199 -58.61 -3.67 -27.92
CA VAL A 199 -57.45 -4.51 -28.24
C VAL A 199 -56.14 -3.82 -27.85
N ALA A 200 -56.03 -2.51 -28.11
CA ALA A 200 -54.89 -1.71 -27.70
C ALA A 200 -54.71 -1.65 -26.17
N GLU A 201 -55.80 -1.52 -25.42
CA GLU A 201 -55.77 -1.54 -23.95
C GLU A 201 -55.27 -2.88 -23.40
N GLN A 202 -55.82 -4.00 -23.90
CA GLN A 202 -55.40 -5.34 -23.47
C GLN A 202 -53.94 -5.64 -23.81
N ALA A 203 -53.48 -5.23 -24.99
CA ALA A 203 -52.09 -5.39 -25.42
C ALA A 203 -51.13 -4.58 -24.52
N THR A 204 -51.52 -3.36 -24.13
CA THR A 204 -50.75 -2.50 -23.22
C THR A 204 -50.62 -3.13 -21.84
N LEU A 205 -51.71 -3.68 -21.28
CA LEU A 205 -51.69 -4.37 -19.99
C LEU A 205 -50.81 -5.63 -20.01
N ARG A 206 -50.84 -6.41 -21.09
CA ARG A 206 -49.97 -7.59 -21.26
C ARG A 206 -48.50 -7.22 -21.36
N LEU A 207 -48.17 -6.18 -22.12
CA LEU A 207 -46.79 -5.68 -22.20
C LEU A 207 -46.29 -5.20 -20.83
N SER A 208 -47.13 -4.48 -20.08
CA SER A 208 -46.82 -4.03 -18.72
C SER A 208 -46.58 -5.20 -17.76
N ALA A 209 -47.42 -6.25 -17.81
CA ALA A 209 -47.26 -7.46 -17.01
C ALA A 209 -45.97 -8.22 -17.36
N MET A 210 -45.66 -8.37 -18.65
CA MET A 210 -44.42 -9.00 -19.10
C MET A 210 -43.17 -8.25 -18.59
N LEU A 211 -43.14 -6.92 -18.75
CA LEU A 211 -42.02 -6.09 -18.27
C LEU A 211 -41.87 -6.17 -16.74
N ARG A 212 -42.97 -6.21 -16.00
CA ARG A 212 -42.95 -6.42 -14.55
C ARG A 212 -42.30 -7.74 -14.16
N THR A 213 -42.61 -8.84 -14.85
CA THR A 213 -42.04 -10.16 -14.59
C THR A 213 -40.54 -10.19 -14.91
N VAL A 214 -40.11 -9.59 -16.02
CA VAL A 214 -38.69 -9.48 -16.39
C VAL A 214 -37.91 -8.69 -15.33
N LEU A 215 -38.43 -7.54 -14.87
CA LEU A 215 -37.78 -6.73 -13.83
C LEU A 215 -37.81 -7.37 -12.44
N ALA A 216 -38.83 -8.19 -12.14
CA ALA A 216 -38.93 -8.92 -10.88
C ALA A 216 -37.88 -10.03 -10.79
N GLY A 217 -37.65 -10.78 -11.88
CA GLY A 217 -36.62 -11.82 -11.94
C GLY A 217 -35.19 -11.30 -11.77
N THR A 218 -34.93 -10.02 -12.10
CA THR A 218 -33.62 -9.39 -11.90
C THR A 218 -33.30 -9.05 -10.43
N ARG A 219 -34.29 -9.06 -9.53
CA ARG A 219 -34.07 -8.73 -8.11
C ARG A 219 -33.62 -9.91 -7.25
N GLU A 220 -33.58 -11.13 -7.80
CA GLU A 220 -33.04 -12.27 -7.07
C GLU A 220 -31.49 -12.31 -7.17
N PRO A 221 -30.77 -12.20 -6.05
CA PRO A 221 -29.32 -11.97 -6.05
C PRO A 221 -28.47 -13.19 -6.46
N ALA A 222 -29.07 -14.37 -6.63
CA ALA A 222 -28.36 -15.56 -7.05
C ALA A 222 -29.33 -16.58 -7.66
N TRP A 223 -29.03 -17.02 -8.88
CA TRP A 223 -29.60 -18.24 -9.43
C TRP A 223 -29.00 -19.43 -8.66
N PRO A 224 -29.80 -20.29 -8.00
CA PRO A 224 -29.26 -21.49 -7.40
C PRO A 224 -28.86 -22.44 -8.53
N LEU A 225 -27.56 -22.69 -8.65
CA LEU A 225 -27.02 -23.76 -9.49
C LEU A 225 -27.32 -25.12 -8.85
#